data_AF-A0A3S0N2E0-F1
#
_entry.id   AF-A0A3S0N2E0-F1
#
_cell.length_a   1.000
_cell.length_b   1.000
_cell.length_c   1.000
_cell.angle_alpha   90.00
_cell.angle_beta   90.00
_cell.angle_gamma   90.00
#
_symmetry.space_group_name_H-M   'P 1'
#
loop_
_entity.id
_entity.type
_entity.pdbx_description
1 polymer ?
#
loop_
_entity_poly.entity_id
_entity_poly.type
_entity_poly.pdbx_seq_one_letter_code
_entity_poly.pdbx_strand_id
1 'polypeptide(L)'
;MGRLTGWSGSLHSRPKWWGKLVIEMIYDTLDDDVAEYLKNNKPPPGVRWHRQLTENIGVRALVSRCYEVIGMSKTCVNMRELRDKVAQHHGRRMVQFSLPLPYPPPHNR
;
A
#
# COMPACT_ATOMS: atom_id res chain seq x y z
N MET A 1 -1.80 -1.39 -9.79
CA MET A 1 -2.89 -1.88 -8.91
C MET A 1 -4.02 -2.58 -9.65
N GLY A 2 -4.63 -2.00 -10.69
CA GLY A 2 -5.73 -2.64 -11.44
C GLY A 2 -5.41 -4.07 -11.92
N ARG A 3 -4.27 -4.24 -12.60
CA ARG A 3 -3.76 -5.55 -13.03
C ARG A 3 -3.68 -6.58 -11.89
N LEU A 4 -3.07 -6.21 -10.75
CA LEU A 4 -2.83 -7.10 -9.61
C LEU A 4 -4.09 -7.47 -8.83
N THR A 5 -5.16 -6.69 -9.01
CA THR A 5 -6.46 -6.92 -8.38
C THR A 5 -7.45 -7.61 -9.32
N GLY A 6 -7.04 -7.95 -10.55
CA GLY A 6 -7.92 -8.51 -11.57
C GLY A 6 -8.97 -7.51 -12.09
N TRP A 7 -8.79 -6.21 -11.83
CA TRP A 7 -9.74 -5.19 -12.24
C TRP A 7 -9.58 -4.82 -13.72
N SER A 8 -10.67 -4.92 -14.47
CA SER A 8 -10.73 -4.61 -15.91
C SER A 8 -11.67 -3.43 -16.26
N GLY A 9 -12.35 -2.84 -15.27
CA GLY A 9 -13.25 -1.71 -15.48
C GLY A 9 -12.55 -0.35 -15.65
N SER A 10 -13.33 0.69 -15.97
CA SER A 10 -12.82 2.07 -16.07
C SER A 10 -12.15 2.56 -14.78
N LEU A 11 -11.12 3.40 -14.93
CA LEU A 11 -10.41 4.02 -13.80
C LEU A 11 -11.33 4.88 -12.93
N HIS A 12 -12.33 5.52 -13.55
CA HIS A 12 -13.32 6.34 -12.85
C HIS A 12 -14.29 5.50 -12.00
N SER A 13 -14.43 4.21 -12.34
CA SER A 13 -15.32 3.26 -11.66
C SER A 13 -14.59 2.38 -10.64
N ARG A 14 -13.37 2.78 -10.24
CA ARG A 14 -12.56 1.98 -9.32
C ARG A 14 -13.30 1.74 -7.98
N PRO A 15 -13.18 0.55 -7.38
CA PRO A 15 -13.80 0.27 -6.09
C PRO A 15 -13.28 1.16 -4.97
N LYS A 16 -14.14 1.49 -4.00
CA LYS A 16 -13.78 2.34 -2.83
C LYS A 16 -12.59 1.79 -2.05
N TRP A 17 -12.44 0.46 -1.97
CA TRP A 17 -11.36 -0.18 -1.22
C TRP A 17 -9.96 0.01 -1.85
N TRP A 18 -9.84 0.48 -3.10
CA TRP A 18 -8.53 0.88 -3.65
C TRP A 18 -7.88 2.02 -2.88
N GLY A 19 -8.68 2.92 -2.29
CA GLY A 19 -8.15 3.96 -1.41
C GLY A 19 -7.40 3.37 -0.23
N LYS A 20 -7.92 2.27 0.35
CA LYS A 20 -7.25 1.54 1.44
C LYS A 20 -5.93 0.93 0.98
N LEU A 21 -5.85 0.39 -0.23
CA LEU A 21 -4.59 -0.13 -0.78
C LEU A 21 -3.53 0.97 -0.92
N VAL A 22 -3.92 2.16 -1.35
CA VAL A 22 -2.99 3.30 -1.48
C VAL A 22 -2.51 3.75 -0.11
N ILE A 23 -3.39 3.79 0.89
CA ILE A 23 -3.02 4.10 2.28
C ILE A 23 -1.99 3.09 2.76
N GLU A 24 -2.31 1.80 2.68
CA GLU A 24 -1.49 0.71 3.20
C GLU A 24 -0.10 0.63 2.57
N MET A 25 -0.01 0.77 1.24
CA MET A 25 1.23 0.55 0.50
C MET A 25 2.08 1.81 0.37
N ILE A 26 1.51 2.99 0.55
CA ILE A 26 2.22 4.26 0.38
C ILE A 26 2.30 4.98 1.70
N TYR A 27 1.16 5.48 2.20
CA TYR A 27 1.13 6.34 3.37
C TYR A 27 1.62 5.63 4.64
N ASP A 28 1.19 4.40 4.87
CA ASP A 28 1.59 3.66 6.07
C ASP A 28 3.08 3.26 6.01
N THR A 29 3.73 3.34 4.85
CA THR A 29 5.17 2.99 4.71
C THR A 29 6.09 4.20 4.79
N LEU A 30 5.54 5.42 4.79
CA LEU A 30 6.32 6.63 4.98
C LEU A 30 6.84 6.73 6.42
N ASP A 31 7.97 7.42 6.59
CA ASP A 31 8.48 7.75 7.90
C ASP A 31 7.49 8.68 8.63
N ASP A 32 7.38 8.53 9.95
CA ASP A 32 6.35 9.19 10.76
C ASP A 32 6.44 10.73 10.66
N ASP A 33 7.65 11.27 10.59
CA ASP A 33 7.94 12.70 10.44
C ASP A 33 7.50 13.24 9.05
N VAL A 34 7.70 12.45 8.00
CA VAL A 34 7.21 12.76 6.64
C VAL A 34 5.68 12.71 6.59
N ALA A 35 5.07 11.72 7.23
CA ALA A 35 3.62 11.57 7.28
C ALA A 35 2.97 12.74 8.04
N GLU A 36 3.57 13.16 9.15
CA GLU A 36 3.15 14.33 9.93
C GLU A 36 3.28 15.61 9.10
N TYR A 37 4.43 15.82 8.46
CA TYR A 37 4.66 16.97 7.60
C TYR A 37 3.61 17.07 6.47
N LEU A 38 3.28 15.96 5.80
CA LEU A 38 2.27 15.92 4.74
C LEU A 38 0.86 16.21 5.24
N LYS A 39 0.53 15.81 6.48
CA LYS A 39 -0.77 16.13 7.11
C LYS A 39 -0.87 17.62 7.44
N ASN A 40 0.19 18.19 8.02
CA ASN A 40 0.22 19.58 8.47
C ASN A 40 0.30 20.58 7.32
N ASN A 41 0.90 20.19 6.19
CA ASN A 41 1.12 21.09 5.06
C ASN A 41 0.10 20.91 3.92
N LYS A 42 -1.06 20.25 4.17
CA LYS A 42 -2.07 19.99 3.13
C LYS A 42 -2.35 21.26 2.30
N PRO A 43 -2.34 21.17 0.97
CA PRO A 43 -2.41 22.31 0.11
C PRO A 43 -3.87 22.76 0.05
N PRO A 44 -4.11 23.99 -0.40
CA PRO A 44 -5.46 24.45 -0.62
C PRO A 44 -6.23 23.50 -1.56
N PRO A 45 -7.54 23.31 -1.33
CA PRO A 45 -8.37 22.50 -2.22
C PRO A 45 -8.23 22.99 -3.67
N GLY A 46 -7.95 22.07 -4.60
CA GLY A 46 -7.69 22.37 -6.02
C GLY A 46 -6.23 22.22 -6.45
N VAL A 47 -5.29 22.18 -5.50
CA VAL A 47 -3.86 22.02 -5.80
C VAL A 47 -3.43 20.55 -5.65
N ARG A 48 -2.77 20.02 -6.69
CA ARG A 48 -2.28 18.63 -6.74
C ARG A 48 -0.80 18.55 -6.37
N TRP A 49 -0.46 18.00 -5.20
CA TRP A 49 0.92 17.78 -4.74
C TRP A 49 1.86 17.22 -5.81
N HIS A 50 1.40 16.19 -6.52
CA HIS A 50 2.23 15.45 -7.47
C HIS A 50 2.66 16.25 -8.71
N ARG A 51 2.12 17.46 -8.95
CA ARG A 51 2.52 18.32 -10.08
C ARG A 51 3.62 19.34 -9.74
N GLN A 52 3.88 19.62 -8.46
CA GLN A 52 4.94 20.56 -8.05
C GLN A 52 6.04 19.79 -7.32
N LEU A 53 7.05 19.38 -8.11
CA LEU A 53 8.12 18.46 -7.69
C LEU A 53 9.36 19.16 -7.10
N THR A 54 9.40 20.49 -7.06
CA THR A 54 10.69 21.19 -7.00
C THR A 54 11.20 21.56 -5.60
N GLU A 55 10.37 21.75 -4.58
CA GLU A 55 10.86 22.29 -3.28
C GLU A 55 10.42 21.53 -2.03
N ASN A 56 9.35 20.75 -2.10
CA ASN A 56 8.74 20.17 -0.91
C ASN A 56 9.29 18.76 -0.62
N ILE A 57 10.05 18.63 0.48
CA ILE A 57 10.67 17.36 0.92
C ILE A 57 9.61 16.25 1.09
N GLY A 58 8.46 16.58 1.69
CA GLY A 58 7.34 15.64 1.84
C GLY A 58 6.77 15.17 0.50
N VAL A 59 6.60 16.08 -0.48
CA VAL A 59 6.18 15.70 -1.85
C VAL A 59 7.18 14.70 -2.44
N ARG A 60 8.48 14.98 -2.34
CA ARG A 60 9.52 14.14 -2.94
C ARG A 60 9.54 12.75 -2.33
N ALA A 61 9.43 12.65 -1.01
CA ALA A 61 9.34 11.36 -0.31
C ALA A 61 8.10 10.57 -0.73
N LEU A 62 6.93 11.22 -0.81
CA LEU A 62 5.69 10.61 -1.29
C LEU A 62 5.81 10.09 -2.73
N VAL A 63 6.41 10.89 -3.62
CA VAL A 63 6.59 10.52 -5.03
C VAL A 63 7.59 9.38 -5.17
N SER A 64 8.72 9.42 -4.45
CA SER A 64 9.68 8.31 -4.41
C SER A 64 8.97 7.01 -4.00
N ARG A 65 8.18 7.08 -2.92
CA ARG A 65 7.42 5.93 -2.44
C ARG A 65 6.44 5.39 -3.48
N CYS A 66 5.75 6.28 -4.20
CA CYS A 66 4.89 5.87 -5.32
C CYS A 66 5.68 5.10 -6.39
N TYR A 67 6.85 5.59 -6.79
CA TYR A 67 7.67 4.95 -7.82
C TYR A 67 8.27 3.62 -7.38
N GLU A 68 8.69 3.50 -6.12
CA GLU A 68 9.17 2.24 -5.54
C GLU A 68 8.08 1.16 -5.59
N VAL A 69 6.88 1.46 -5.10
CA VAL A 69 5.74 0.52 -5.12
C VAL A 69 5.33 0.20 -6.56
N ILE A 70 5.33 1.17 -7.47
CA ILE A 70 5.08 0.93 -8.90
C ILE A 70 6.14 -0.03 -9.47
N GLY A 71 7.42 0.19 -9.18
CA GLY A 71 8.53 -0.68 -9.58
C GLY A 71 8.35 -2.10 -9.09
N MET A 72 8.13 -2.29 -7.79
CA MET A 72 7.85 -3.61 -7.19
C MET A 72 6.65 -4.28 -7.86
N SER A 73 5.56 -3.52 -8.08
CA SER A 73 4.33 -4.04 -8.68
C SER A 73 4.52 -4.60 -10.08
N LYS A 74 5.51 -4.14 -10.86
CA LYS A 74 5.81 -4.68 -12.19
C LYS A 74 6.29 -6.13 -12.13
N THR A 75 6.95 -6.51 -11.04
CA THR A 75 7.49 -7.87 -10.84
C THR A 75 6.51 -8.82 -10.17
N CYS A 76 5.33 -8.33 -9.74
CA CYS A 76 4.35 -9.12 -9.01
C CYS A 76 3.25 -9.67 -9.92
N VAL A 77 2.70 -10.83 -9.57
CA VAL A 77 1.56 -11.42 -10.27
C VAL A 77 0.23 -11.02 -9.63
N ASN A 78 0.19 -10.90 -8.30
CA ASN A 78 -1.02 -10.57 -7.55
C ASN A 78 -0.74 -9.59 -6.40
N MET A 79 -1.81 -9.08 -5.77
CA MET A 79 -1.70 -8.13 -4.66
C MET A 79 -1.03 -8.71 -3.41
N ARG A 80 -1.09 -10.02 -3.18
CA ARG A 80 -0.46 -10.66 -2.02
C ARG A 80 1.06 -10.55 -2.13
N GLU A 81 1.60 -10.92 -3.29
CA GLU A 81 3.04 -10.82 -3.54
C GLU A 81 3.56 -9.37 -3.44
N LEU A 82 2.78 -8.40 -3.92
CA LEU A 82 3.13 -6.98 -3.77
C LEU A 82 3.19 -6.58 -2.29
N ARG A 83 2.19 -6.96 -1.49
CA ARG A 83 2.16 -6.68 -0.05
C ARG A 83 3.36 -7.28 0.66
N ASP A 84 3.70 -8.52 0.34
CA ASP A 84 4.83 -9.22 0.93
C ASP A 84 6.16 -8.51 0.59
N LYS A 85 6.36 -8.12 -0.67
CA LYS A 85 7.56 -7.36 -1.10
C LYS A 85 7.64 -5.97 -0.48
N VAL A 86 6.53 -5.24 -0.42
CA VAL A 86 6.48 -3.90 0.22
C VAL A 86 6.79 -4.01 1.71
N ALA A 87 6.23 -5.02 2.40
CA ALA A 87 6.50 -5.27 3.81
C ALA A 87 7.98 -5.59 4.06
N GLN A 88 8.57 -6.47 3.24
CA GLN A 88 9.99 -6.81 3.31
C GLN A 88 10.90 -5.59 3.06
N HIS A 89 10.60 -4.80 2.03
CA HIS A 89 11.40 -3.64 1.64
C HIS A 89 11.38 -2.52 2.70
N HIS A 90 10.26 -2.36 3.41
CA HIS A 90 10.09 -1.32 4.43
C HIS A 90 10.10 -1.84 5.88
N GLY A 91 10.72 -3.00 6.12
CA GLY A 91 11.03 -3.48 7.47
C GLY A 91 9.84 -4.00 8.29
N ARG A 92 8.66 -4.18 7.71
CA ARG A 92 7.55 -4.87 8.37
C ARG A 92 7.80 -6.38 8.33
N ARG A 93 8.17 -6.96 9.49
CA ARG A 93 8.39 -8.41 9.63
C ARG A 93 7.06 -9.16 9.40
N MET A 94 7.06 -10.10 8.46
CA MET A 94 5.96 -11.06 8.33
C MET A 94 5.88 -11.89 9.60
N VAL A 95 4.72 -11.92 10.25
CA VAL A 95 4.45 -12.78 11.41
C VAL A 95 3.56 -13.93 10.97
N GLN A 96 3.97 -15.16 11.30
CA GLN A 96 3.16 -16.36 11.08
C GLN A 96 2.28 -16.59 12.31
N PHE A 97 0.97 -16.68 12.12
CA PHE A 97 0.04 -17.07 13.19
C PHE A 97 -0.06 -18.59 13.24
N SER A 98 0.26 -19.18 14.40
CA SER A 98 0.04 -20.60 14.70
C SER A 98 -1.13 -20.73 15.66
N LEU A 99 -2.22 -21.34 15.21
CA LEU A 99 -3.40 -21.62 16.04
C LEU A 99 -3.48 -23.13 16.30
N PRO A 100 -3.24 -23.64 17.52
CA PRO A 100 -3.51 -25.02 17.85
C PRO A 100 -5.02 -25.26 17.87
N LEU A 101 -5.50 -26.18 17.05
CA LEU A 101 -6.91 -26.62 17.06
C LEU A 101 -7.02 -27.95 17.81
N PRO A 102 -8.06 -28.16 18.63
CA PRO A 102 -8.34 -29.46 19.22
C PRO A 102 -8.69 -30.48 18.14
N TYR A 103 -8.20 -31.71 18.30
CA TYR A 103 -8.53 -32.80 17.38
C TYR A 103 -10.02 -33.13 17.50
N PRO A 104 -10.78 -33.26 16.40
CA PRO A 104 -12.18 -33.63 16.47
C PRO A 104 -12.33 -35.03 17.10
N PRO A 105 -13.39 -35.27 17.90
CA PRO A 105 -13.61 -36.58 18.51
C PRO A 105 -13.76 -37.66 17.44
N PRO A 106 -13.29 -38.90 17.69
CA PRO A 106 -13.39 -39.99 16.72
C PRO A 106 -14.86 -40.22 16.34
N HIS A 107 -15.11 -40.29 15.04
CA HIS A 107 -16.43 -40.59 14.51
C HIS A 107 -16.70 -42.08 14.70
N ASN A 108 -17.51 -42.45 15.70
CA ASN A 108 -17.99 -43.82 15.84
C ASN A 108 -18.90 -44.14 14.63
N ARG A 109 -18.46 -45.10 13.80
CA ARG A 109 -19.33 -45.78 12.83
C ARG A 109 -20.21 -46.80 13.51
#